data_AF-A0A8S0WIQ5-F1
#
_entry.id   AF-A0A8S0WIQ5-F1
#
_cell.length_a   1.000
_cell.length_b   1.000
_cell.length_c   1.000
_cell.angle_alpha   90.00
_cell.angle_beta   90.00
_cell.angle_gamma   90.00
#
_symmetry.space_group_name_H-M   'P 1'
#
loop_
_entity.id
_entity.type
_entity.pdbx_description
1 polymer ?
#
loop_
_entity_poly.entity_id
_entity_poly.type
_entity_poly.pdbx_seq_one_letter_code
_entity_poly.pdbx_strand_id
1 'polypeptide(L)'
;MQPQIELSFVWRRQSIKESIIAVTKAVGVGFNTKEKLTACLPQFSIYRIALAIDALITAGMAENNLGVLSIHPDMDIVFELADSKLVLPLTVDEADASMRRVIINKLGSKNPAGVESLLHAKIMEA
;
A
#
# COMPACT_ATOMS: atom_id res chain seq x y z
N MET A 1 -6.78 3.62 33.83
CA MET A 1 -6.73 3.93 32.38
C MET A 1 -7.29 2.72 31.66
N GLN A 2 -8.19 2.91 30.70
CA GLN A 2 -8.56 1.80 29.80
C GLN A 2 -7.30 1.40 29.01
N PRO A 3 -7.02 0.11 28.83
CA PRO A 3 -5.92 -0.32 27.97
C PRO A 3 -6.17 0.22 26.56
N GLN A 4 -5.11 0.79 25.97
CA GLN A 4 -5.14 1.33 24.64
C GLN A 4 -3.97 0.74 23.86
N ILE A 5 -4.24 0.45 22.59
CA ILE A 5 -3.21 0.08 21.63
C ILE A 5 -3.17 1.10 20.50
N GLU A 6 -1.98 1.35 19.99
CA GLU A 6 -1.74 2.04 18.74
C GLU A 6 -1.59 1.00 17.63
N LEU A 7 -2.51 1.01 16.66
CA LEU A 7 -2.42 0.27 15.41
C LEU A 7 -1.92 1.21 14.31
N SER A 8 -0.80 0.85 13.69
CA SER A 8 -0.23 1.55 12.54
C SER A 8 0.02 0.57 11.38
N PHE A 9 0.09 1.09 10.16
CA PHE A 9 0.40 0.28 8.99
C PHE A 9 1.70 0.74 8.34
N VAL A 10 2.56 -0.21 8.04
CA VAL A 10 3.93 0.06 7.59
C VAL A 10 4.19 -0.70 6.29
N TRP A 11 4.81 -0.04 5.31
CA TRP A 11 5.20 -0.68 4.05
C TRP A 11 6.08 -1.91 4.31
N ARG A 12 5.72 -3.06 3.72
CA ARG A 12 6.52 -4.28 3.84
C ARG A 12 7.88 -4.14 3.17
N ARG A 13 7.92 -3.51 2.01
CA ARG A 13 9.14 -3.29 1.23
C ARG A 13 9.61 -1.83 1.38
N GLN A 14 10.18 -1.50 2.53
CA GLN A 14 10.66 -0.15 2.84
C GLN A 14 11.65 0.40 1.80
N SER A 15 12.54 -0.43 1.27
CA SER A 15 13.58 -0.02 0.31
C SER A 15 13.05 0.47 -1.04
N ILE A 16 11.78 0.18 -1.37
CA ILE A 16 11.14 0.58 -2.63
C ILE A 16 9.82 1.34 -2.42
N LYS A 17 9.49 1.71 -1.16
CA LYS A 17 8.25 2.42 -0.81
C LYS A 17 8.04 3.65 -1.69
N GLU A 18 9.06 4.49 -1.79
CA GLU A 18 9.02 5.76 -2.51
C GLU A 18 8.81 5.52 -4.00
N SER A 19 9.40 4.46 -4.55
CA SER A 19 9.18 4.06 -5.94
C SER A 19 7.75 3.53 -6.17
N ILE A 20 7.18 2.76 -5.23
CA ILE A 20 5.78 2.31 -5.29
C ILE A 20 4.84 3.51 -5.29
N ILE A 21 5.01 4.44 -4.36
CA ILE A 21 4.20 5.66 -4.26
C ILE A 21 4.29 6.46 -5.56
N ALA A 22 5.51 6.72 -6.04
CA ALA A 22 5.74 7.53 -7.23
C ALA A 22 5.17 6.91 -8.50
N VAL A 23 5.36 5.60 -8.72
CA VAL A 23 4.77 4.89 -9.86
C VAL A 23 3.25 4.97 -9.80
N THR A 24 2.65 4.70 -8.63
CA THR A 24 1.20 4.73 -8.46
C THR A 24 0.61 6.10 -8.81
N LYS A 25 1.21 7.18 -8.29
CA LYS A 25 0.74 8.55 -8.55
C LYS A 25 0.99 8.96 -10.01
N ALA A 26 2.13 8.59 -10.60
CA ALA A 26 2.45 8.88 -12.00
C ALA A 26 1.44 8.22 -12.97
N VAL A 27 1.11 6.95 -12.73
CA VAL A 27 0.10 6.22 -13.53
C VAL A 27 -1.28 6.86 -13.37
N GLY A 28 -1.65 7.24 -12.13
CA GLY A 28 -2.93 7.88 -11.84
C GLY A 28 -3.16 9.21 -12.58
N VAL A 29 -2.09 9.90 -13.00
CA VAL A 29 -2.17 11.14 -13.80
C VAL A 29 -1.86 10.92 -15.30
N GLY A 30 -1.73 9.67 -15.75
CA GLY A 30 -1.61 9.31 -17.17
C GLY A 30 -0.20 8.99 -17.67
N PHE A 31 0.81 8.94 -16.80
CA PHE A 31 2.13 8.39 -17.12
C PHE A 31 2.11 6.87 -16.93
N ASN A 32 1.44 6.18 -17.84
CA ASN A 32 1.08 4.77 -17.69
C ASN A 32 1.78 3.83 -18.67
N THR A 33 2.74 4.31 -19.45
CA THR A 33 3.60 3.47 -20.29
C THR A 33 5.03 3.48 -19.77
N LYS A 34 5.84 2.51 -20.19
CA LYS A 34 7.26 2.43 -19.81
C LYS A 34 7.98 3.74 -20.10
N GLU A 35 7.85 4.27 -21.31
CA GLU A 35 8.54 5.48 -21.77
C GLU A 35 8.12 6.68 -20.91
N LYS A 36 6.81 6.86 -20.72
CA LYS A 36 6.23 7.93 -19.90
C LYS A 36 6.72 7.85 -18.45
N LEU A 37 6.71 6.67 -17.84
CA LEU A 37 7.18 6.46 -16.48
C LEU A 37 8.67 6.77 -16.33
N THR A 38 9.50 6.25 -17.24
CA THR A 38 10.95 6.51 -17.18
C THR A 38 11.28 7.98 -17.42
N ALA A 39 10.49 8.70 -18.21
CA ALA A 39 10.67 10.12 -18.45
C ALA A 39 10.21 10.99 -17.27
N CYS A 40 9.09 10.65 -16.61
CA CYS A 40 8.55 11.47 -15.52
C CYS A 40 9.14 11.14 -14.14
N LEU A 41 9.85 10.02 -13.99
CA LEU A 41 10.49 9.58 -12.75
C LEU A 41 12.03 9.46 -12.88
N PRO A 42 12.75 10.51 -13.31
CA PRO A 42 14.19 10.44 -13.57
C PRO A 42 15.03 10.18 -12.32
N GLN A 43 14.48 10.41 -11.12
CA GLN A 43 15.13 10.16 -9.84
C GLN A 43 15.23 8.66 -9.49
N PHE A 44 14.49 7.79 -10.18
CA PHE A 44 14.55 6.35 -9.98
C PHE A 44 15.22 5.66 -11.17
N SER A 45 16.05 4.66 -10.88
CA SER A 45 16.55 3.79 -11.94
C SER A 45 15.42 2.99 -12.57
N ILE A 46 15.59 2.59 -13.83
CA ILE A 46 14.66 1.70 -14.54
C ILE A 46 14.37 0.45 -13.71
N TYR A 47 15.41 -0.09 -13.05
CA TYR A 47 15.29 -1.23 -12.16
C TYR A 47 14.37 -0.95 -10.95
N ARG A 48 14.49 0.20 -10.28
CA ARG A 48 13.61 0.56 -9.16
C ARG A 48 12.16 0.74 -9.61
N ILE A 49 11.93 1.34 -10.77
CA ILE A 49 10.59 1.45 -11.36
C ILE A 49 10.02 0.06 -11.65
N ALA A 50 10.81 -0.83 -12.24
CA ALA A 50 10.39 -2.21 -12.51
C ALA A 50 10.04 -2.99 -11.23
N LEU A 51 10.85 -2.86 -10.17
CA LEU A 51 10.56 -3.48 -8.87
C LEU A 51 9.26 -2.97 -8.23
N ALA A 52 8.98 -1.67 -8.36
CA ALA A 52 7.74 -1.09 -7.87
C ALA A 52 6.52 -1.61 -8.65
N ILE A 53 6.63 -1.68 -9.98
CA ILE A 53 5.58 -2.26 -10.84
C ILE A 53 5.35 -3.73 -10.50
N ASP A 54 6.41 -4.52 -10.35
CA ASP A 54 6.33 -5.93 -9.97
C ASP A 54 5.65 -6.12 -8.60
N ALA A 55 5.99 -5.29 -7.62
CA ALA A 55 5.34 -5.32 -6.31
C ALA A 55 3.84 -5.02 -6.39
N LEU A 56 3.45 -4.03 -7.20
CA LEU A 56 2.05 -3.66 -7.42
C LEU A 56 1.27 -4.77 -8.14
N ILE A 57 1.84 -5.35 -9.22
CA ILE A 57 1.21 -6.45 -9.96
C ILE A 57 1.07 -7.69 -9.07
N THR A 58 2.12 -8.04 -8.32
CA THR A 58 2.09 -9.18 -7.39
C THR A 58 1.03 -9.00 -6.29
N ALA A 59 0.80 -7.76 -5.85
CA ALA A 59 -0.26 -7.45 -4.89
C ALA A 59 -1.66 -7.38 -5.53
N GLY A 60 -1.81 -7.52 -6.85
CA GLY A 60 -3.07 -7.26 -7.54
C GLY A 60 -3.52 -5.80 -7.44
N MET A 61 -2.56 -4.88 -7.26
CA MET A 61 -2.77 -3.44 -7.13
C MET A 61 -2.41 -2.67 -8.40
N ALA A 62 -1.86 -3.35 -9.40
CA ALA A 62 -1.72 -2.86 -10.75
C ALA A 62 -1.95 -3.99 -11.76
N GLU A 63 -2.35 -3.61 -12.97
CA GLU A 63 -2.45 -4.50 -14.12
C GLU A 63 -1.76 -3.86 -15.32
N ASN A 64 -1.24 -4.71 -16.22
CA ASN A 64 -0.63 -4.26 -17.47
C ASN A 64 -1.45 -4.80 -18.64
N ASN A 65 -2.09 -3.88 -19.35
CA ASN A 65 -2.89 -4.19 -20.53
C ASN A 65 -2.14 -3.66 -21.76
N LEU A 66 -1.45 -4.56 -22.47
CA LEU A 66 -0.73 -4.26 -23.73
C LEU A 66 0.25 -3.08 -23.62
N GLY A 67 0.96 -2.97 -22.50
CA GLY A 67 1.95 -1.90 -22.27
C GLY A 67 1.39 -0.65 -21.59
N VAL A 68 0.09 -0.65 -21.26
CA VAL A 68 -0.57 0.40 -20.49
C VAL A 68 -0.86 -0.12 -19.08
N LEU A 69 -0.24 0.52 -18.08
CA LEU A 69 -0.43 0.20 -16.67
C LEU A 69 -1.70 0.86 -16.13
N SER A 70 -2.48 0.13 -15.34
CA SER A 70 -3.60 0.67 -14.58
C SER A 70 -3.41 0.35 -13.10
N ILE A 71 -3.82 1.27 -12.23
CA ILE A 71 -3.73 1.11 -10.77
C ILE A 71 -5.10 0.74 -10.23
N HIS A 72 -5.14 -0.23 -9.32
CA HIS A 72 -6.35 -0.59 -8.60
C HIS A 72 -6.75 0.54 -7.62
N PRO A 73 -8.03 0.94 -7.55
CA PRO A 73 -8.47 2.07 -6.73
C PRO A 73 -8.18 1.91 -5.23
N ASP A 74 -8.14 0.67 -4.72
CA ASP A 74 -7.75 0.39 -3.33
C ASP A 74 -6.33 0.88 -2.95
N MET A 75 -5.50 1.31 -3.89
CA MET A 75 -4.26 2.00 -3.54
C MET A 75 -4.50 3.28 -2.72
N ASP A 76 -5.67 3.92 -2.84
CA ASP A 76 -6.02 5.05 -1.96
C ASP A 76 -6.20 4.60 -0.50
N ILE A 77 -6.77 3.42 -0.27
CA ILE A 77 -6.86 2.80 1.07
C ILE A 77 -5.46 2.47 1.58
N VAL A 78 -4.57 1.96 0.72
CA VAL A 78 -3.17 1.68 1.07
C VAL A 78 -2.47 2.96 1.53
N PHE A 79 -2.65 4.08 0.82
CA PHE A 79 -2.05 5.36 1.22
C PHE A 79 -2.61 5.88 2.53
N GLU A 80 -3.93 5.88 2.69
CA GLU A 80 -4.57 6.35 3.93
C GLU A 80 -4.12 5.54 5.15
N LEU A 81 -4.06 4.20 5.02
CA LEU A 81 -3.59 3.33 6.10
C LEU A 81 -2.11 3.57 6.44
N ALA A 82 -1.26 3.77 5.44
CA ALA A 82 0.17 3.96 5.64
C ALA A 82 0.52 5.28 6.34
N ASP A 83 -0.33 6.30 6.21
CA ASP A 83 -0.16 7.61 6.86
C ASP A 83 -0.96 7.72 8.18
N SER A 84 -1.79 6.72 8.50
CA SER A 84 -2.66 6.72 9.67
C SER A 84 -2.09 5.97 10.88
N LYS A 85 -2.48 6.45 12.07
CA LYS A 85 -2.36 5.76 13.35
C LYS A 85 -3.73 5.71 14.00
N LEU A 86 -4.14 4.52 14.45
CA LEU A 86 -5.43 4.29 15.09
C LEU A 86 -5.19 3.92 16.55
N VAL A 87 -5.71 4.74 17.47
CA VAL A 87 -5.76 4.40 18.89
C VAL A 87 -7.06 3.65 19.14
N LEU A 88 -6.95 2.40 19.57
CA LEU A 88 -8.10 1.54 19.83
C LEU A 88 -8.20 1.25 21.34
N PRO A 89 -9.41 1.26 21.92
CA PRO A 89 -9.63 0.93 23.33
C PRO A 89 -9.61 -0.60 23.54
N LEU A 90 -8.49 -1.23 23.19
CA LEU A 90 -8.27 -2.68 23.21
C LEU A 90 -6.93 -2.97 23.87
N THR A 91 -6.77 -4.19 24.38
CA THR A 91 -5.48 -4.74 24.81
C THR A 91 -4.75 -5.39 23.63
N VAL A 92 -3.44 -5.62 23.76
CA VAL A 92 -2.65 -6.34 22.74
C VAL A 92 -3.17 -7.77 22.56
N ASP A 93 -3.59 -8.43 23.63
CA ASP A 93 -4.12 -9.80 23.60
C ASP A 93 -5.47 -9.89 22.87
N GLU A 94 -6.26 -8.82 22.87
CA GLU A 94 -7.51 -8.72 22.10
C GLU A 94 -7.27 -8.38 20.63
N ALA A 95 -6.07 -7.91 20.27
CA ALA A 95 -5.73 -7.45 18.93
C ALA A 95 -5.08 -8.55 18.09
N ASP A 96 -5.91 -9.40 17.51
CA ASP A 96 -5.47 -10.50 16.66
C ASP A 96 -5.25 -10.08 15.19
N ALA A 97 -4.68 -10.99 14.39
CA ALA A 97 -4.47 -10.79 12.97
C ALA A 97 -5.78 -10.67 12.15
N SER A 98 -6.91 -11.17 12.69
CA SER A 98 -8.21 -11.11 12.03
C SER A 98 -8.78 -9.69 12.04
N MET A 99 -8.50 -8.93 13.10
CA MET A 99 -8.90 -7.52 13.24
C MET A 99 -8.37 -6.66 12.11
N ARG A 100 -7.12 -6.86 11.68
CA ARG A 100 -6.54 -6.16 10.52
C ARG A 100 -7.41 -6.35 9.28
N ARG A 101 -7.78 -7.59 8.97
CA ARG A 101 -8.62 -7.93 7.82
C ARG A 101 -10.00 -7.30 7.94
N VAL A 102 -10.58 -7.31 9.14
CA VAL A 102 -11.87 -6.66 9.43
C VAL A 102 -11.81 -5.15 9.19
N ILE A 103 -10.75 -4.47 9.65
CA ILE A 103 -10.57 -3.03 9.43
C ILE A 103 -10.47 -2.74 7.93
N ILE A 104 -9.61 -3.45 7.20
CA ILE A 104 -9.42 -3.23 5.75
C ILE A 104 -10.74 -3.47 4.99
N ASN A 105 -11.49 -4.52 5.34
CA ASN A 105 -12.80 -4.80 4.75
C ASN A 105 -13.81 -3.68 5.06
N LYS A 106 -13.83 -3.17 6.32
CA LYS A 106 -14.74 -2.09 6.73
C LYS A 106 -14.42 -0.74 6.09
N LEU A 107 -13.17 -0.52 5.66
CA LEU A 107 -12.78 0.62 4.83
C LEU A 107 -13.26 0.51 3.37
N GLY A 108 -13.95 -0.58 3.01
CA GLY A 108 -14.52 -0.77 1.69
C GLY A 108 -13.54 -1.32 0.65
N SER A 109 -12.42 -1.92 1.10
CA SER A 109 -11.44 -2.53 0.19
C SER A 109 -12.05 -3.68 -0.60
N LYS A 110 -11.89 -3.63 -1.92
CA LYS A 110 -12.27 -4.68 -2.87
C LYS A 110 -11.15 -5.70 -3.09
N ASN A 111 -9.90 -5.34 -2.81
CA ASN A 111 -8.72 -6.21 -2.78
C ASN A 111 -7.97 -6.12 -1.44
N PRO A 112 -8.52 -6.66 -0.34
CA PRO A 112 -7.86 -6.56 0.96
C PRO A 112 -6.57 -7.39 1.02
N ALA A 113 -6.46 -8.47 0.22
CA ALA A 113 -5.24 -9.27 0.14
C ALA A 113 -4.07 -8.46 -0.45
N GLY A 114 -4.32 -7.61 -1.44
CA GLY A 114 -3.33 -6.70 -1.98
C GLY A 114 -2.88 -5.65 -0.96
N VAL A 115 -3.81 -5.11 -0.17
CA VAL A 115 -3.47 -4.18 0.93
C VAL A 115 -2.52 -4.87 1.92
N GLU A 116 -2.83 -6.10 2.33
CA GLU A 116 -2.01 -6.89 3.25
C GLU A 116 -0.66 -7.35 2.64
N SER A 117 -0.56 -7.39 1.31
CA SER A 117 0.68 -7.69 0.58
C SER A 117 1.63 -6.49 0.52
N LEU A 118 1.10 -5.27 0.53
CA LEU A 118 1.90 -4.04 0.53
C LEU A 118 2.21 -3.53 1.94
N LEU A 119 1.29 -3.71 2.89
CA LEU A 119 1.39 -3.20 4.25
C LEU A 119 1.46 -4.32 5.29
N HIS A 120 2.12 -4.02 6.39
CA HIS A 120 2.15 -4.81 7.60
C HIS A 120 1.57 -3.98 8.75
N ALA A 121 0.64 -4.55 9.51
CA ALA A 121 0.10 -3.92 10.70
C ALA A 121 1.08 -4.06 11.86
N LYS A 122 1.34 -2.97 12.56
CA LYS A 122 2.13 -2.92 13.78
C LYS A 122 1.22 -2.47 14.93
N ILE A 123 1.17 -3.27 15.98
CA ILE A 123 0.40 -2.99 17.20
C ILE A 123 1.40 -2.69 18.32
N MET A 124 1.15 -1.61 19.07
CA MET A 124 1.95 -1.20 20.23
C MET A 124 1.01 -0.83 21.38
N GLU A 125 1.40 -1.05 22.63
CA GLU A 125 0.70 -0.45 23.78
C GLU A 125 0.84 1.08 23.73
N ALA A 126 -0.25 1.79 23.99
CA ALA A 126 -0.34 3.25 23.95
C ALA A 126 -0.25 3.89 25.34
#